data_AF-A0A223Q3G9-F1
#
_entry.id   AF-A0A223Q3G9-F1
#
_cell.length_a   1.000
_cell.length_b   1.000
_cell.length_c   1.000
_cell.angle_alpha   90.00
_cell.angle_beta   90.00
_cell.angle_gamma   90.00
#
_symmetry.space_group_name_H-M   'P 1'
#
loop_
_entity.id
_entity.type
_entity.pdbx_description
1 polymer ?
#
loop_
_entity_poly.entity_id
_entity_poly.type
_entity_poly.pdbx_seq_one_letter_code
_entity_poly.pdbx_strand_id
1 'polypeptide(L)'
;MLCSRYTRIKGKIGPGISNHSWGTALDMFIEGDTEKQGDNKVQRGLLILANYFNAAGWYWGAAFPTEDGMHFEVSRGLLAQWKKDGLI
;
A
#
# COMPACT_ATOMS: atom_id res chain seq x y z
N MET A 1 -10.09 5.36 20.13
CA MET A 1 -9.31 4.12 20.28
C MET A 1 -8.59 3.88 18.96
N LEU A 2 -7.28 4.08 18.89
CA LEU A 2 -6.50 3.81 17.67
C LEU A 2 -6.29 2.29 17.59
N CYS A 3 -7.01 1.62 16.70
CA CYS A 3 -6.85 0.19 16.47
C CYS A 3 -5.66 -0.01 15.53
N SER A 4 -4.46 0.05 16.09
CA SER A 4 -3.22 -0.21 15.35
C SER A 4 -2.96 -1.71 15.26
N ARG A 5 -2.53 -2.17 14.08
CA ARG A 5 -2.14 -3.57 13.86
C ARG A 5 -0.74 -3.66 13.25
N TYR A 6 -0.04 -4.75 13.53
CA TYR A 6 1.19 -5.08 12.82
C TYR A 6 0.91 -5.42 11.36
N THR A 7 1.90 -5.16 10.51
CA THR A 7 1.96 -5.67 9.13
C THR A 7 1.79 -7.18 9.10
N ARG A 8 1.29 -7.70 7.98
CA ARG A 8 1.23 -9.14 7.71
C ARG A 8 1.97 -9.45 6.42
N ILE A 9 2.94 -10.34 6.50
CA ILE A 9 3.80 -10.75 5.38
C ILE A 9 3.65 -12.26 5.22
N LYS A 10 3.12 -12.70 4.08
CA LYS A 10 2.80 -14.12 3.80
C LYS A 10 1.98 -14.77 4.92
N GLY A 11 0.99 -14.03 5.43
CA GLY A 11 0.11 -14.47 6.51
C GLY A 11 0.70 -14.45 7.93
N LYS A 12 1.96 -14.03 8.11
CA LYS A 12 2.63 -13.94 9.42
C LYS A 12 2.75 -12.50 9.90
N ILE A 13 2.83 -12.30 11.22
CA ILE A 13 3.06 -10.97 11.82
C ILE A 13 4.42 -10.44 11.36
N GLY A 14 4.44 -9.25 10.77
CA GLY A 14 5.62 -8.54 10.32
C GLY A 14 6.21 -7.62 11.39
N PRO A 15 7.38 -7.01 11.14
CA PRO A 15 8.15 -6.29 12.15
C PRO A 15 7.62 -4.88 12.47
N GLY A 16 6.80 -4.29 11.59
CA GLY A 16 6.32 -2.91 11.72
C GLY A 16 4.82 -2.80 11.88
N ILE A 17 4.36 -1.67 12.41
CA ILE A 17 2.92 -1.33 12.44
C ILE A 17 2.47 -0.99 11.01
N SER A 18 1.32 -1.51 10.58
CA SER A 18 0.82 -1.42 9.20
C SER A 18 0.29 -0.05 8.86
N ASN A 19 0.70 0.55 7.73
CA ASN A 19 0.30 1.91 7.27
C ASN A 19 -1.22 2.12 7.12
N HIS A 20 -1.98 1.03 7.05
CA HIS A 20 -3.43 1.02 7.19
C HIS A 20 -3.93 1.56 8.54
N SER A 21 -3.13 1.45 9.61
CA SER A 21 -3.48 1.89 10.97
C SER A 21 -3.61 3.41 11.10
N TRP A 22 -3.09 4.16 10.12
CA TRP A 22 -3.12 5.62 10.08
C TRP A 22 -3.96 6.16 8.93
N GLY A 23 -4.70 5.30 8.21
CA GLY A 23 -5.44 5.72 7.02
C GLY A 23 -4.54 6.17 5.87
N THR A 24 -3.28 5.71 5.85
CA THR A 24 -2.26 6.11 4.86
C THR A 24 -1.93 5.00 3.85
N ALA A 25 -2.74 3.97 3.80
CA ALA A 25 -2.63 2.89 2.82
C ALA A 25 -4.01 2.37 2.42
N LEU A 26 -4.06 1.75 1.25
CA LEU A 26 -5.24 1.07 0.72
C LEU A 26 -4.82 -0.18 -0.02
N ASP A 27 -5.70 -1.18 -0.03
CA ASP A 27 -5.51 -2.40 -0.81
C ASP A 27 -6.61 -2.46 -1.89
N MET A 28 -6.24 -2.70 -3.14
CA MET A 28 -7.17 -2.79 -4.27
C MET A 28 -7.01 -4.11 -5.01
N PHE A 29 -8.13 -4.63 -5.52
CA PHE A 29 -8.16 -5.76 -6.42
C PHE A 29 -9.26 -5.55 -7.46
N ILE A 30 -9.08 -6.14 -8.64
CA ILE A 30 -10.01 -6.06 -9.75
C ILE A 30 -10.79 -7.38 -9.81
N GLU A 31 -12.11 -7.30 -10.01
CA GLU A 31 -13.00 -8.45 -10.20
C GLU A 31 -13.07 -9.45 -9.03
N GLY A 32 -12.72 -9.04 -7.80
CA GLY A 32 -12.94 -9.86 -6.61
C GLY A 32 -11.83 -10.89 -6.30
N ASP A 33 -10.78 -10.97 -7.12
CA ASP A 33 -9.67 -11.89 -6.87
C ASP A 33 -8.61 -11.24 -5.97
N THR A 34 -8.41 -11.77 -4.76
CA THR A 34 -7.36 -11.31 -3.85
C THR A 34 -6.01 -11.89 -4.29
N GLU A 35 -5.06 -11.02 -4.61
CA GLU A 35 -3.70 -11.43 -5.02
C GLU A 35 -2.95 -12.14 -3.89
N LYS A 36 -2.12 -13.12 -4.24
CA LYS A 36 -1.22 -13.78 -3.29
C LYS A 36 0.09 -13.01 -3.18
N GLN A 37 0.45 -12.60 -1.96
CA GLN A 37 1.77 -12.01 -1.71
C GLN A 37 2.92 -12.98 -2.02
N GLY A 38 3.93 -12.52 -2.74
CA GLY A 38 5.20 -13.24 -2.91
C GLY A 38 5.20 -14.35 -3.98
N ASP A 39 4.26 -14.35 -4.93
CA ASP A 39 4.18 -15.27 -6.07
C ASP A 39 4.76 -14.73 -7.39
N ASN A 40 5.34 -13.52 -7.37
CA ASN A 40 5.89 -12.75 -8.50
C ASN A 40 4.86 -12.42 -9.59
N LYS A 41 3.59 -12.29 -9.24
CA LYS A 41 2.52 -11.88 -10.16
C LYS A 41 1.74 -10.73 -9.57
N VAL A 42 1.21 -9.91 -10.47
CA VAL A 42 0.31 -8.80 -10.14
C VAL A 42 -0.81 -8.76 -11.16
N GLN A 43 -1.95 -8.20 -10.79
CA GLN A 43 -3.03 -7.96 -11.76
C GLN A 43 -2.62 -6.87 -12.75
N ARG A 44 -2.84 -7.11 -14.05
CA ARG A 44 -2.48 -6.14 -15.11
C ARG A 44 -3.11 -4.76 -14.89
N GLY A 45 -4.33 -4.69 -14.37
CA GLY A 45 -4.98 -3.40 -14.10
C GLY A 45 -4.33 -2.65 -12.93
N LEU A 46 -3.81 -3.35 -11.92
CA LEU A 46 -3.04 -2.73 -10.84
C LEU A 46 -1.71 -2.16 -11.34
N LEU A 47 -1.07 -2.81 -12.31
CA LEU A 47 0.12 -2.26 -12.99
C LEU A 47 -0.20 -0.94 -13.73
N ILE A 48 -1.37 -0.84 -14.36
CA ILE A 48 -1.81 0.41 -15.01
C ILE A 48 -2.07 1.49 -13.96
N LEU A 49 -2.79 1.15 -12.88
CA LEU A 49 -3.09 2.07 -11.79
C LEU A 49 -1.83 2.57 -11.08
N ALA A 50 -0.82 1.71 -10.94
CA ALA A 50 0.44 2.06 -10.29
C ALA A 50 1.10 3.30 -10.89
N ASN A 51 1.00 3.51 -12.21
CA ASN A 51 1.51 4.72 -12.86
C ASN A 51 0.85 6.01 -12.32
N TYR A 52 -0.47 5.99 -12.13
CA TYR A 52 -1.21 7.13 -11.60
C TYR A 52 -0.92 7.35 -10.11
N PHE A 53 -0.85 6.27 -9.32
CA PHE A 53 -0.50 6.33 -7.91
C PHE A 53 0.91 6.88 -7.70
N ASN A 54 1.89 6.40 -8.45
CA ASN A 54 3.26 6.90 -8.37
C ASN A 54 3.34 8.37 -8.80
N ALA A 55 2.64 8.77 -9.85
CA ALA A 55 2.56 10.18 -10.26
C ALA A 55 1.93 11.07 -9.16
N ALA A 56 1.00 10.53 -8.38
CA ALA A 56 0.39 11.21 -7.24
C ALA A 56 1.24 11.16 -5.96
N GLY A 57 2.39 10.48 -5.94
CA GLY A 57 3.27 10.40 -4.77
C GLY A 57 3.00 9.22 -3.83
N TRP A 58 2.36 8.16 -4.31
CA TRP A 58 2.18 6.89 -3.59
C TRP A 58 3.24 5.86 -3.98
N TYR A 59 3.56 4.97 -3.04
CA TYR A 59 4.33 3.75 -3.28
C TYR A 59 3.39 2.58 -3.59
N TRP A 60 3.88 1.63 -4.38
CA TRP A 60 3.18 0.39 -4.72
C TRP A 60 3.92 -0.80 -4.13
N GLY A 61 3.18 -1.67 -3.41
CA GLY A 61 3.71 -2.83 -2.71
C GLY A 61 4.27 -3.91 -3.62
N ALA A 62 4.01 -3.86 -4.94
CA ALA A 62 4.67 -4.75 -5.90
C ALA A 62 6.21 -4.59 -5.93
N ALA A 63 6.74 -3.44 -5.48
CA ALA A 63 8.17 -3.18 -5.41
C ALA A 63 8.82 -3.63 -4.09
N PHE A 64 8.05 -4.19 -3.14
CA PHE A 64 8.59 -4.65 -1.86
C PHE A 64 9.39 -5.96 -1.99
N PRO A 65 10.29 -6.28 -1.03
CA PRO A 65 11.06 -7.53 -1.06
C PRO A 65 10.19 -8.80 -1.07
N THR A 66 9.02 -8.74 -0.43
CA THR A 66 7.91 -9.67 -0.68
C THR A 66 6.84 -8.84 -1.34
N GLU A 67 6.55 -9.10 -2.60
CA GLU A 67 5.62 -8.24 -3.32
C GLU A 67 4.20 -8.40 -2.76
N ASP A 68 3.50 -7.27 -2.75
CA ASP A 68 2.10 -7.17 -2.33
C ASP A 68 1.39 -6.28 -3.35
N GLY A 69 0.97 -6.85 -4.47
CA GLY A 69 0.49 -6.08 -5.62
C GLY A 69 -0.85 -5.38 -5.39
N MET A 70 -1.62 -5.78 -4.38
CA MET A 70 -2.83 -5.05 -3.97
C MET A 70 -2.52 -3.77 -3.20
N HIS A 71 -1.34 -3.68 -2.58
CA HIS A 71 -1.04 -2.66 -1.57
C HIS A 71 -0.51 -1.35 -2.16
N PHE A 72 -1.09 -0.23 -1.73
CA PHE A 72 -0.60 1.11 -2.03
C PHE A 72 -0.49 1.92 -0.74
N GLU A 73 0.58 2.70 -0.60
CA GLU A 73 0.80 3.55 0.58
C GLU A 73 1.30 4.95 0.23
N VAL A 74 0.88 5.94 1.01
CA VAL A 74 1.25 7.34 0.85
C VAL A 74 2.73 7.51 1.15
N SER A 75 3.49 8.18 0.28
CA SER A 75 4.90 8.47 0.57
C SER A 75 5.04 9.49 1.72
N ARG A 76 6.19 9.46 2.39
CA ARG A 76 6.53 10.50 3.40
C ARG A 76 6.51 11.91 2.81
N GLY A 77 6.88 12.07 1.53
CA GLY A 77 6.84 13.35 0.83
C GLY A 77 5.42 13.86 0.64
N LEU A 78 4.50 12.99 0.22
CA LEU A 78 3.09 13.32 0.07
C LEU A 78 2.44 13.66 1.43
N LEU A 79 2.74 12.90 2.50
CA LEU A 79 2.29 13.26 3.86
C LEU A 79 2.82 14.62 4.32
N ALA A 80 4.10 14.91 4.07
CA ALA A 80 4.69 16.20 4.41
C ALA A 80 4.02 17.35 3.64
N GLN A 81 3.66 17.11 2.39
CA GLN A 81 2.94 18.08 1.55
C GLN A 81 1.53 18.33 2.10
N TRP A 82 0.75 17.29 2.43
CA TRP A 82 -0.57 17.45 3.03
C TRP A 82 -0.53 18.25 4.34
N LYS A 83 0.47 17.99 5.18
CA LYS A 83 0.69 18.77 6.41
C LYS A 83 0.99 20.24 6.11
N LYS A 84 1.84 20.52 5.11
CA LYS A 84 2.15 21.88 4.68
C LYS A 84 0.91 22.60 4.14
N ASP A 85 0.04 21.88 3.46
CA ASP A 85 -1.21 22.40 2.89
C ASP A 85 -2.35 22.50 3.90
N GLY A 86 -2.14 22.07 5.15
CA GLY A 86 -3.16 22.10 6.21
C GLY A 86 -4.28 21.07 6.03
N LEU A 87 -4.03 20.00 5.27
CA LEU A 87 -4.98 18.90 5.05
C LEU A 87 -4.94 17.86 6.17
N ILE A 88 -3.83 17.79 6.92
CA ILE A 88 -3.60 16.94 8.10
C ILE A 88 -2.76 17.65 9.16
#